data_AF-A0A819IGX6-F1
#
_entry.id   AF-A0A819IGX6-F1
#
_cell.length_a   1.000
_cell.length_b   1.000
_cell.length_c   1.000
_cell.angle_alpha   90.00
_cell.angle_beta   90.00
_cell.angle_gamma   90.00
#
_symmetry.space_group_name_H-M   'P 1'
#
loop_
_entity.id
_entity.type
_entity.pdbx_description
1 polymer ?
#
loop_
_entity_poly.entity_id
_entity_poly.type
_entity_poly.pdbx_seq_one_letter_code
_entity_poly.pdbx_strand_id
1 'polypeptide(L)'
;MMWSKSFINKFPTFDAQYAIELLHSLGSIFDSNYSTNENLRNKMIQLAKRDDKCFYQLALYAYKKLQENNSFDLTTVFNDEEFTAMYDFHQRDVENSDKTQSYQVAAVHVTSTSTCIMPLEATQGHRALRHKAFNGINDFCLIYLKPDPPAKYVNKCLRFQEVFESGIEICNNHYYFFGASNSQLREHSYWFIRATSLEEAHQKRQKLGNFGGITNIGKYVARLGLWFTKSNPTGIKLMYISNPQEFNSRVQQGDICVTEINDIKRNEYCFTDGNGLISKGLARIIAERLNYLVKYEQNELYPSAYQIRIAGCKGIVIIDPDSTLNQFYIKIRPSMKKFDCDEWGLDICEESQPIPTRLNNQITILLSDLGIHDSIFLELQEKWFNNKKQPPRSK
;
A
#
# COMPACT_ATOMS: atom_id res chain seq x y z
N MET A 1 21.27 10.73 28.40
CA MET A 1 20.05 11.36 27.85
C MET A 1 18.95 10.31 27.90
N MET A 2 17.74 10.68 28.34
CA MET A 2 16.67 9.71 28.63
C MET A 2 16.25 8.86 27.41
N TRP A 3 16.34 9.44 26.22
CA TRP A 3 15.97 8.83 24.94
C TRP A 3 17.16 8.22 24.19
N SER A 4 18.14 7.66 24.91
CA SER A 4 19.28 6.98 24.28
C SER A 4 18.89 5.64 23.65
N LYS A 5 19.70 5.15 22.70
CA LYS A 5 19.51 3.79 22.13
C LYS A 5 19.38 2.71 23.21
N SER A 6 20.21 2.81 24.25
CA SER A 6 20.17 1.91 25.41
C SER A 6 18.86 1.95 26.19
N PHE A 7 18.16 3.08 26.16
CA PHE A 7 16.85 3.22 26.79
C PHE A 7 15.75 2.57 25.93
N ILE A 8 15.70 2.88 24.62
CA ILE A 8 14.74 2.29 23.69
C ILE A 8 14.86 0.76 23.68
N ASN A 9 16.08 0.22 23.81
CA ASN A 9 16.33 -1.23 23.93
C ASN A 9 15.75 -1.90 25.19
N LYS A 10 15.21 -1.14 26.16
CA LYS A 10 14.45 -1.72 27.27
C LYS A 10 13.09 -2.28 26.81
N PHE A 11 12.60 -1.80 25.67
CA PHE A 11 11.40 -2.29 24.97
C PHE A 11 11.84 -3.39 23.98
N PRO A 12 11.37 -4.64 24.14
CA PRO A 12 12.01 -5.81 23.54
C PRO A 12 11.74 -5.98 22.04
N THR A 13 10.64 -5.43 21.53
CA THR A 13 10.20 -5.63 20.14
C THR A 13 10.07 -4.31 19.40
N PHE A 14 10.01 -4.38 18.06
CA PHE A 14 9.78 -3.20 17.23
C PHE A 14 8.48 -2.48 17.60
N ASP A 15 7.37 -3.20 17.78
CA ASP A 15 6.08 -2.61 18.12
C ASP A 15 6.13 -1.86 19.46
N ALA A 16 6.82 -2.43 20.45
CA ALA A 16 7.01 -1.79 21.75
C ALA A 16 7.92 -0.55 21.67
N GLN A 17 8.99 -0.60 20.87
CA GLN A 17 9.87 0.53 20.61
C GLN A 17 9.12 1.64 19.86
N TYR A 18 8.33 1.26 18.87
CA TYR A 18 7.52 2.18 18.08
C TYR A 18 6.43 2.84 18.92
N ALA A 19 5.80 2.10 19.82
CA ALA A 19 4.82 2.62 20.78
C ALA A 19 5.41 3.72 21.68
N ILE A 20 6.61 3.51 22.22
CA ILE A 20 7.25 4.52 23.09
C ILE A 20 7.74 5.73 22.29
N GLU A 21 8.29 5.52 21.09
CA GLU A 21 8.73 6.63 20.24
C GLU A 21 7.54 7.42 19.67
N LEU A 22 6.39 6.78 19.43
CA LEU A 22 5.12 7.44 19.12
C LEU A 22 4.72 8.41 20.23
N LEU A 23 4.76 7.98 21.48
CA LEU A 23 4.46 8.85 22.63
C LEU A 23 5.49 9.96 22.78
N HIS A 24 6.79 9.64 22.63
CA HIS A 24 7.87 10.62 22.65
C HIS A 24 7.71 11.71 21.57
N SER A 25 7.10 11.37 20.42
CA SER A 25 6.83 12.35 19.35
C SER A 25 5.91 13.51 19.77
N LEU A 26 5.19 13.39 20.90
CA LEU A 26 4.41 14.47 21.52
C LEU A 26 5.28 15.48 22.28
N GLY A 27 6.60 15.25 22.37
CA GLY A 27 7.56 16.12 23.03
C GLY A 27 7.25 16.32 24.51
N SER A 28 7.27 17.57 24.97
CA SER A 28 7.12 17.91 26.39
C SER A 28 5.80 17.47 27.01
N ILE A 29 4.74 17.28 26.21
CA ILE A 29 3.42 16.81 26.67
C ILE A 29 3.55 15.42 27.32
N PHE A 30 4.35 14.54 26.70
CA PHE A 30 4.59 13.20 27.22
C PHE A 30 5.87 13.15 28.07
N ASP A 31 6.96 13.74 27.59
CA ASP A 31 8.29 13.60 28.19
C ASP A 31 8.34 14.12 29.63
N SER A 32 7.64 15.21 29.95
CA SER A 32 7.67 15.79 31.30
C SER A 32 7.03 14.85 32.33
N ASN A 33 5.89 14.25 31.99
CA ASN A 33 5.18 13.29 32.84
C ASN A 33 5.96 11.97 32.96
N TYR A 34 6.52 11.50 31.84
CA TYR A 34 7.26 10.23 31.80
C TYR A 34 8.62 10.31 32.53
N SER A 35 9.34 11.43 32.41
CA SER A 35 10.65 11.65 33.03
C SER A 35 10.59 11.77 34.55
N THR A 36 9.48 12.26 35.09
CA THR A 36 9.31 12.52 36.52
C THR A 36 8.73 11.34 37.29
N ASN A 37 7.99 10.44 36.62
CA ASN A 37 7.29 9.33 37.26
C ASN A 37 8.00 7.97 37.04
N GLU A 38 8.81 7.54 38.01
CA GLU A 38 9.55 6.26 37.92
C GLU A 38 8.64 5.03 37.89
N ASN A 39 7.54 5.05 38.66
CA ASN A 39 6.57 3.96 38.71
C ASN A 39 5.94 3.74 37.34
N LEU A 40 5.50 4.82 36.67
CA LEU A 40 4.96 4.76 35.32
C LEU A 40 5.97 4.16 34.33
N ARG A 41 7.24 4.59 34.38
CA ARG A 41 8.28 4.05 33.48
C ARG A 41 8.48 2.55 33.66
N ASN A 42 8.65 2.11 34.90
CA ASN A 42 8.84 0.70 35.21
C ASN A 42 7.62 -0.12 34.82
N LYS A 43 6.41 0.43 35.03
CA LYS A 43 5.16 -0.22 34.63
C LYS A 43 5.04 -0.36 33.11
N MET A 44 5.30 0.69 32.35
CA MET A 44 5.28 0.63 30.87
C MET A 44 6.28 -0.40 30.33
N ILE A 45 7.51 -0.46 30.88
CA ILE A 45 8.50 -1.48 30.48
C ILE A 45 8.00 -2.90 30.83
N GLN A 46 7.36 -3.07 31.99
CA GLN A 46 6.78 -4.36 32.38
C GLN A 46 5.66 -4.79 31.43
N LEU A 47 4.72 -3.89 31.12
CA LEU A 47 3.60 -4.18 30.20
C LEU A 47 4.10 -4.50 28.79
N ALA A 48 5.05 -3.72 28.27
CA ALA A 48 5.67 -3.96 26.97
C ALA A 48 6.38 -5.32 26.87
N LYS A 49 6.90 -5.85 27.98
CA LYS A 49 7.51 -7.20 28.03
C LYS A 49 6.48 -8.33 28.14
N ARG A 50 5.26 -8.03 28.60
CA ARG A 50 4.18 -9.02 28.72
C ARG A 50 3.54 -9.31 27.38
N ASP A 51 3.13 -8.27 26.66
CA ASP A 51 2.58 -8.35 25.31
C ASP A 51 2.76 -6.99 24.63
N ASP A 52 3.48 -6.98 23.51
CA ASP A 52 3.86 -5.76 22.80
C ASP A 52 2.71 -5.15 21.99
N LYS A 53 1.83 -5.98 21.43
CA LYS A 53 0.63 -5.54 20.69
C LYS A 53 -0.36 -4.83 21.61
N CYS A 54 -0.65 -5.43 22.75
CA CYS A 54 -1.50 -4.83 23.78
C CYS A 54 -0.88 -3.53 24.29
N PHE A 55 0.43 -3.52 24.57
CA PHE A 55 1.14 -2.32 24.95
C PHE A 55 1.06 -1.21 23.88
N TYR A 56 1.20 -1.56 22.60
CA TYR A 56 1.05 -0.61 21.50
C TYR A 56 -0.37 -0.01 21.46
N GLN A 57 -1.44 -0.78 21.70
CA GLN A 57 -2.79 -0.22 21.76
C GLN A 57 -2.98 0.73 22.94
N LEU A 58 -2.46 0.39 24.12
CA LEU A 58 -2.49 1.30 25.27
C LEU A 58 -1.74 2.60 24.96
N ALA A 59 -0.59 2.50 24.30
CA ALA A 59 0.16 3.67 23.84
C ALA A 59 -0.61 4.49 22.81
N LEU A 60 -1.30 3.85 21.87
CA LEU A 60 -2.14 4.53 20.88
C LEU A 60 -3.32 5.24 21.54
N TYR A 61 -3.96 4.62 22.55
CA TYR A 61 -5.01 5.23 23.33
C TYR A 61 -4.50 6.45 24.11
N ALA A 62 -3.37 6.29 24.82
CA ALA A 62 -2.70 7.38 25.53
C ALA A 62 -2.31 8.53 24.59
N TYR A 63 -1.76 8.22 23.41
CA TYR A 63 -1.41 9.20 22.39
C TYR A 63 -2.60 10.07 21.99
N LYS A 64 -3.75 9.44 21.68
CA LYS A 64 -4.99 10.15 21.33
C LYS A 64 -5.49 11.01 22.51
N LYS A 65 -5.45 10.47 23.73
CA LYS A 65 -5.89 11.20 24.93
C LYS A 65 -5.00 12.40 25.25
N LEU A 66 -3.70 12.29 25.07
CA LEU A 66 -2.77 13.41 25.25
C LEU A 66 -2.95 14.50 24.19
N GLN A 67 -3.35 14.14 22.96
CA GLN A 67 -3.69 15.13 21.93
C GLN A 67 -4.98 15.91 22.26
N GLU A 68 -5.94 15.27 22.93
CA GLU A 68 -7.18 15.91 23.42
C GLU A 68 -6.94 16.73 24.70
N ASN A 69 -6.10 16.22 25.61
CA ASN A 69 -5.81 16.80 26.91
C ASN A 69 -4.32 16.61 27.29
N ASN A 70 -3.54 17.69 27.18
CA ASN A 70 -2.11 17.70 27.45
C ASN A 70 -1.72 17.31 28.89
N SER A 71 -2.66 17.35 29.85
CA SER A 71 -2.43 17.03 31.27
C SER A 71 -3.07 15.69 31.69
N PHE A 72 -3.37 14.82 30.73
CA PHE A 72 -3.96 13.53 30.98
C PHE A 72 -3.03 12.61 31.79
N ASP A 73 -3.57 11.97 32.84
CA ASP A 73 -2.80 11.08 33.72
C ASP A 73 -2.61 9.70 33.09
N LEU A 74 -1.37 9.42 32.68
CA LEU A 74 -0.98 8.18 32.01
C LEU A 74 -1.04 6.94 32.91
N THR A 75 -1.02 7.10 34.24
CA THR A 75 -1.13 5.96 35.17
C THR A 75 -2.51 5.30 35.10
N THR A 76 -3.53 6.05 34.67
CA THR A 76 -4.89 5.53 34.41
C THR A 76 -4.96 4.62 33.18
N VAL A 77 -3.97 4.68 32.29
CA VAL A 77 -3.91 3.85 31.07
C VAL A 77 -2.92 2.70 31.23
N PHE A 78 -1.73 2.98 31.79
CA PHE A 78 -0.68 1.97 31.94
C PHE A 78 -0.77 1.27 33.30
N ASN A 79 -1.83 0.48 33.49
CA ASN A 79 -2.04 -0.38 34.65
C ASN A 79 -2.46 -1.80 34.25
N ASP A 80 -2.53 -2.73 35.21
CA ASP A 80 -2.84 -4.14 34.93
C ASP A 80 -4.31 -4.37 34.54
N GLU A 81 -5.24 -3.55 35.04
CA GLU A 81 -6.67 -3.67 34.77
C GLU A 81 -6.95 -3.35 33.29
N GLU A 82 -6.52 -2.18 32.83
CA GLU A 82 -6.67 -1.75 31.42
C GLU A 82 -5.92 -2.67 30.46
N PHE A 83 -4.73 -3.13 30.84
CA PHE A 83 -3.99 -4.10 30.03
C PHE A 83 -4.74 -5.43 29.89
N THR A 84 -5.36 -5.93 30.96
CA THR A 84 -6.13 -7.17 30.91
C THR A 84 -7.40 -6.99 30.07
N ALA A 85 -8.11 -5.87 30.25
CA ALA A 85 -9.28 -5.55 29.43
C ALA A 85 -8.95 -5.47 27.93
N MET A 86 -7.84 -4.82 27.58
CA MET A 86 -7.35 -4.71 26.20
C MET A 86 -6.91 -6.07 25.64
N TYR A 87 -6.23 -6.89 26.44
CA TYR A 87 -5.82 -8.23 26.06
C TYR A 87 -7.03 -9.14 25.74
N ASP A 88 -8.05 -9.13 26.59
CA ASP A 88 -9.28 -9.92 26.41
C ASP A 88 -10.13 -9.43 25.23
N PHE A 89 -10.09 -8.12 24.93
CA PHE A 89 -10.70 -7.58 23.73
C PHE A 89 -10.01 -8.10 22.46
N HIS A 90 -8.67 -8.06 22.41
CA HIS A 90 -7.92 -8.52 21.25
C HIS A 90 -8.08 -10.01 20.96
N GLN A 91 -8.14 -10.86 21.97
CA GLN A 91 -8.36 -12.29 21.77
C GLN A 91 -9.71 -12.56 21.06
N ARG A 92 -10.76 -11.81 21.41
CA ARG A 92 -12.08 -11.92 20.77
C ARG A 92 -12.14 -11.36 19.35
N ASP A 93 -11.40 -10.29 19.06
CA ASP A 93 -11.33 -9.69 17.73
C ASP A 93 -10.57 -10.56 16.73
N VAL A 94 -9.51 -11.26 17.17
CA VAL A 94 -8.76 -12.19 16.32
C VAL A 94 -9.66 -13.34 15.82
N GLU A 95 -10.57 -13.82 16.66
CA GLU A 95 -11.53 -14.87 16.32
C GLU A 95 -12.60 -14.43 15.30
N ASN A 96 -12.88 -13.12 15.19
CA ASN A 96 -13.91 -12.54 14.32
C ASN A 96 -13.38 -11.80 13.10
N SER A 97 -12.05 -11.75 12.89
CA SER A 97 -11.46 -10.93 11.82
C SER A 97 -11.74 -11.46 10.41
N ASP A 98 -12.41 -10.63 9.60
CA ASP A 98 -12.58 -10.84 8.16
C ASP A 98 -11.20 -10.87 7.46
N LYS A 99 -11.00 -11.84 6.57
CA LYS A 99 -9.73 -12.13 5.87
C LYS A 99 -9.32 -11.08 4.82
N THR A 100 -9.62 -9.80 5.01
CA THR A 100 -9.02 -8.74 4.19
C THR A 100 -7.61 -8.48 4.71
N GLN A 101 -6.61 -8.88 3.93
CA GLN A 101 -5.20 -8.74 4.29
C GLN A 101 -4.82 -7.25 4.33
N SER A 102 -4.83 -6.67 5.53
CA SER A 102 -4.30 -5.33 5.80
C SER A 102 -2.96 -5.45 6.51
N TYR A 103 -2.01 -4.61 6.11
CA TYR A 103 -0.69 -4.52 6.72
C TYR A 103 -0.63 -3.27 7.57
N GLN A 104 -0.07 -3.37 8.77
CA GLN A 104 0.26 -2.23 9.62
C GLN A 104 1.71 -1.87 9.37
N VAL A 105 1.99 -0.63 8.95
CA VAL A 105 3.34 -0.17 8.65
C VAL A 105 3.71 1.06 9.48
N ALA A 106 4.99 1.19 9.82
CA ALA A 106 5.52 2.40 10.43
C ALA A 106 5.30 3.59 9.50
N ALA A 107 4.83 4.71 10.06
CA ALA A 107 4.55 5.94 9.34
C ALA A 107 5.16 7.14 10.07
N VAL A 108 5.86 8.00 9.33
CA VAL A 108 6.55 9.16 9.89
C VAL A 108 6.24 10.40 9.07
N HIS A 109 5.90 11.48 9.75
CA HIS A 109 5.80 12.81 9.17
C HIS A 109 7.11 13.55 9.39
N VAL A 110 7.72 14.00 8.29
CA VAL A 110 8.90 14.87 8.32
C VAL A 110 8.46 16.24 7.84
N THR A 111 8.67 17.25 8.68
CA THR A 111 8.52 18.66 8.30
C THR A 111 9.90 19.31 8.14
N SER A 112 9.96 20.62 7.88
CA SER A 112 11.25 21.31 7.77
C SER A 112 11.91 21.47 9.15
N THR A 113 11.15 21.32 10.24
CA THR A 113 11.63 21.54 11.61
C THR A 113 11.59 20.30 12.50
N SER A 114 10.70 19.35 12.25
CA SER A 114 10.48 18.22 13.14
C SER A 114 10.30 16.91 12.39
N THR A 115 10.43 15.82 13.15
CA THR A 115 10.07 14.47 12.76
C THR A 115 9.05 13.99 13.78
N CYS A 116 7.88 13.60 13.31
CA CYS A 116 6.80 13.09 14.15
C CYS A 116 6.47 11.66 13.73
N ILE A 117 6.58 10.74 14.67
CA ILE A 117 6.14 9.36 14.49
C ILE A 117 4.62 9.34 14.56
N MET A 118 4.01 8.66 13.60
CA MET A 118 2.56 8.55 13.50
C MET A 118 2.10 7.18 13.97
N PRO A 119 0.82 7.01 14.36
CA PRO A 119 0.24 5.67 14.51
C PRO A 119 0.54 4.80 13.28
N LEU A 120 0.74 3.50 13.51
CA LEU A 120 0.89 2.53 12.43
C LEU A 120 -0.25 2.70 11.41
N GLU A 121 0.12 2.76 10.14
CA GLU A 121 -0.81 3.00 9.05
C GLU A 121 -1.27 1.67 8.45
N ALA A 122 -2.60 1.50 8.38
CA ALA A 122 -3.20 0.38 7.69
C ALA A 122 -3.09 0.56 6.17
N THR A 123 -2.51 -0.41 5.48
CA THR A 123 -2.38 -0.41 4.02
C THR A 123 -2.73 -1.77 3.43
N GLN A 124 -3.28 -1.76 2.22
CA GLN A 124 -3.45 -2.97 1.39
C GLN A 124 -2.11 -3.64 1.05
N GLY A 125 -1.01 -2.90 1.19
CA GLY A 125 0.33 -3.37 0.88
C GLY A 125 0.60 -3.43 -0.62
N HIS A 126 1.82 -3.80 -0.97
CA HIS A 126 2.31 -3.85 -2.35
C HIS A 126 3.34 -4.97 -2.50
N ARG A 127 3.71 -5.30 -3.74
CA ARG A 127 4.62 -6.44 -4.03
C ARG A 127 5.94 -6.36 -3.28
N ALA A 128 6.56 -5.17 -3.17
CA ALA A 128 7.81 -5.04 -2.41
C ALA A 128 7.67 -5.39 -0.91
N LEU A 129 6.57 -5.04 -0.24
CA LEU A 129 6.32 -5.43 1.17
C LEU A 129 6.25 -6.95 1.34
N ARG A 130 5.79 -7.66 0.31
CA ARG A 130 5.61 -9.12 0.30
C ARG A 130 6.80 -9.89 -0.27
N HIS A 131 7.80 -9.20 -0.78
CA HIS A 131 8.89 -9.82 -1.51
C HIS A 131 9.81 -10.59 -0.54
N LYS A 132 10.01 -11.88 -0.81
CA LYS A 132 10.72 -12.84 0.06
C LYS A 132 12.15 -12.47 0.44
N ALA A 133 12.76 -11.54 -0.28
CA ALA A 133 14.14 -11.12 -0.03
C ALA A 133 14.27 -10.02 1.04
N PHE A 134 13.15 -9.58 1.63
CA PHE A 134 13.08 -8.60 2.71
C PHE A 134 12.33 -9.21 3.90
N ASN A 135 12.49 -8.65 5.10
CA ASN A 135 11.90 -9.21 6.32
C ASN A 135 10.45 -8.74 6.55
N GLY A 136 9.66 -8.66 5.48
CA GLY A 136 8.25 -8.24 5.53
C GLY A 136 8.07 -6.79 5.96
N ILE A 137 6.92 -6.50 6.58
CA ILE A 137 6.46 -5.15 6.94
C ILE A 137 7.43 -4.37 7.85
N ASN A 138 8.14 -5.05 8.74
CA ASN A 138 8.99 -4.41 9.75
C ASN A 138 10.25 -3.78 9.15
N ASP A 139 10.64 -4.20 7.95
CA ASP A 139 11.74 -3.57 7.21
C ASP A 139 11.30 -2.28 6.50
N PHE A 140 10.02 -1.95 6.44
CA PHE A 140 9.52 -0.80 5.70
C PHE A 140 8.98 0.30 6.61
N CYS A 141 9.23 1.54 6.21
CA CYS A 141 8.68 2.73 6.84
C CYS A 141 8.14 3.66 5.75
N LEU A 142 6.94 4.20 5.97
CA LEU A 142 6.31 5.17 5.10
C LEU A 142 6.61 6.58 5.61
N ILE A 143 7.33 7.37 4.82
CA ILE A 143 7.69 8.74 5.17
C ILE A 143 6.84 9.71 4.36
N TYR A 144 6.18 10.63 5.04
CA TYR A 144 5.47 11.74 4.45
C TYR A 144 6.26 13.04 4.65
N LEU A 145 6.50 13.75 3.56
CA LEU A 145 6.99 15.12 3.65
C LEU A 145 5.80 16.05 3.77
N LYS A 146 5.75 16.82 4.87
CA LYS A 146 4.68 17.78 5.15
C LYS A 146 5.26 19.17 5.32
N PRO A 147 4.56 20.22 4.87
CA PRO A 147 4.95 21.59 5.20
C PRO A 147 4.72 21.85 6.69
N ASP A 148 5.56 22.68 7.30
CA ASP A 148 5.28 23.22 8.64
C ASP A 148 4.09 24.19 8.55
N PRO A 149 3.09 24.11 9.45
CA PRO A 149 2.03 25.11 9.50
C PRO A 149 2.61 26.53 9.67
N PRO A 150 2.06 27.55 8.99
CA PRO A 150 0.86 27.54 8.14
C PRO A 150 1.14 27.27 6.65
N ALA A 151 2.35 26.83 6.29
CA ALA A 151 2.70 26.63 4.89
C ALA A 151 1.82 25.56 4.24
N LYS A 152 1.38 25.82 3.01
CA LYS A 152 0.52 24.91 2.24
C LYS A 152 1.30 23.96 1.34
N TYR A 153 2.56 24.29 1.04
CA TYR A 153 3.38 23.58 0.06
C TYR A 153 4.69 23.14 0.67
N VAL A 154 5.11 21.92 0.32
CA VAL A 154 6.43 21.38 0.66
C VAL A 154 7.47 22.17 -0.13
N ASN A 155 8.13 23.11 0.53
CA ASN A 155 9.22 23.87 -0.06
C ASN A 155 10.52 23.06 -0.01
N LYS A 156 11.43 23.34 -0.94
CA LYS A 156 12.78 22.76 -0.89
C LYS A 156 13.46 23.23 0.40
N CYS A 157 13.77 22.30 1.30
CA CYS A 157 14.55 22.57 2.49
C CYS A 157 15.70 21.55 2.61
N LEU A 158 16.80 21.97 3.25
CA LEU A 158 17.99 21.14 3.41
C LEU A 158 17.69 19.84 4.16
N ARG A 159 16.79 19.91 5.16
CA ARG A 159 16.36 18.73 5.94
C ARG A 159 15.74 17.64 5.07
N PHE A 160 14.91 17.97 4.08
CA PHE A 160 14.35 16.95 3.20
C PHE A 160 15.44 16.28 2.35
N GLN A 161 16.41 17.06 1.87
CA GLN A 161 17.56 16.52 1.15
C GLN A 161 18.38 15.56 2.04
N GLU A 162 18.66 15.97 3.29
CA GLU A 162 19.35 15.13 4.28
C GLU A 162 18.60 13.81 4.55
N VAL A 163 17.26 13.83 4.63
CA VAL A 163 16.47 12.60 4.81
C VAL A 163 16.65 11.64 3.63
N PHE A 164 16.77 12.13 2.39
CA PHE A 164 17.02 11.26 1.24
C PHE A 164 18.48 10.79 1.13
N GLU A 165 19.44 11.62 1.51
CA GLU A 165 20.88 11.32 1.40
C GLU A 165 21.38 10.44 2.55
N SER A 166 21.00 10.81 3.78
CA SER A 166 21.46 10.17 5.01
C SER A 166 20.47 9.17 5.58
N GLY A 167 19.21 9.16 5.13
CA GLY A 167 18.16 8.32 5.71
C GLY A 167 17.59 8.91 7.00
N ILE A 168 16.83 8.08 7.74
CA ILE A 168 16.22 8.43 9.02
C ILE A 168 16.38 7.30 10.03
N GLU A 169 16.61 7.63 11.29
CA GLU A 169 16.66 6.66 12.38
C GLU A 169 15.32 6.64 13.14
N ILE A 170 14.73 5.45 13.29
CA ILE A 170 13.47 5.18 13.99
C ILE A 170 13.63 3.86 14.74
N CYS A 171 13.32 3.83 16.04
CA CYS A 171 13.36 2.61 16.87
C CYS A 171 14.71 1.89 16.79
N ASN A 172 15.82 2.63 16.89
CA ASN A 172 17.19 2.12 16.71
C ASN A 172 17.49 1.44 15.36
N ASN A 173 16.60 1.60 14.37
CA ASN A 173 16.77 1.10 13.02
C ASN A 173 16.97 2.27 12.06
N HIS A 174 17.88 2.11 11.11
CA HIS A 174 18.13 3.13 10.10
C HIS A 174 17.42 2.79 8.79
N TYR A 175 16.74 3.76 8.21
CA TYR A 175 15.90 3.61 7.04
C TYR A 175 16.40 4.51 5.91
N TYR A 176 16.52 3.96 4.71
CA TYR A 176 16.96 4.67 3.51
C TYR A 176 15.88 4.67 2.44
N PHE A 177 15.84 5.71 1.62
CA PHE A 177 14.86 5.82 0.55
C PHE A 177 14.93 4.62 -0.38
N PHE A 178 13.80 3.94 -0.54
CA PHE A 178 13.70 2.70 -1.30
C PHE A 178 12.92 2.88 -2.59
N GLY A 179 11.76 3.53 -2.55
CA GLY A 179 10.97 3.83 -3.75
C GLY A 179 9.63 4.48 -3.44
N ALA A 180 8.87 4.80 -4.48
CA ALA A 180 7.52 5.33 -4.38
C ALA A 180 6.74 5.00 -5.65
N SER A 181 5.43 4.78 -5.52
CA SER A 181 4.53 4.74 -6.67
C SER A 181 4.22 6.16 -7.18
N ASN A 182 3.67 6.27 -8.39
CA ASN A 182 3.36 7.58 -8.98
C ASN A 182 2.31 8.37 -8.17
N SER A 183 1.37 7.71 -7.50
CA SER A 183 0.42 8.40 -6.60
C SER A 183 1.14 8.95 -5.38
N GLN A 184 1.99 8.13 -4.76
CA GLN A 184 2.77 8.52 -3.60
C GLN A 184 3.71 9.71 -3.86
N LEU A 185 4.35 9.75 -5.04
CA LEU A 185 5.15 10.90 -5.46
C LEU A 185 4.34 12.22 -5.50
N ARG A 186 3.06 12.18 -5.92
CA ARG A 186 2.18 13.36 -5.91
C ARG A 186 1.72 13.75 -4.52
N GLU A 187 1.62 12.78 -3.62
CA GLU A 187 1.21 12.96 -2.23
C GLU A 187 2.38 13.28 -1.30
N HIS A 188 3.61 13.37 -1.83
CA HIS A 188 4.85 13.50 -1.07
C HIS A 188 5.03 12.40 -0.01
N SER A 189 4.66 11.17 -0.37
CA SER A 189 4.88 9.97 0.44
C SER A 189 5.90 9.03 -0.22
N TYR A 190 6.73 8.39 0.59
CA TYR A 190 7.89 7.65 0.12
C TYR A 190 8.12 6.41 1.00
N TRP A 191 8.42 5.27 0.37
CA TRP A 191 8.82 4.08 1.10
C TRP A 191 10.31 4.11 1.35
N PHE A 192 10.67 3.95 2.61
CA PHE A 192 12.03 3.72 3.07
C PHE A 192 12.16 2.28 3.54
N ILE A 193 13.37 1.73 3.40
CA ILE A 193 13.69 0.37 3.82
C ILE A 193 14.79 0.40 4.87
N ARG A 194 14.68 -0.46 5.88
CA ARG A 194 15.70 -0.68 6.88
C ARG A 194 16.98 -1.16 6.19
N ALA A 195 18.09 -0.48 6.42
CA ALA A 195 19.41 -0.84 5.89
C ALA A 195 20.49 -0.15 6.72
N THR A 196 21.71 -0.66 6.66
CA THR A 196 22.89 -0.09 7.32
C THR A 196 23.54 1.04 6.51
N SER A 197 23.30 1.07 5.20
CA SER A 197 23.84 2.07 4.27
C SER A 197 22.95 2.26 3.04
N LEU A 198 23.16 3.37 2.32
CA LEU A 198 22.52 3.60 1.02
C LEU A 198 22.86 2.51 0.00
N GLU A 199 24.08 1.95 0.07
CA GLU A 199 24.53 0.87 -0.81
C GLU A 199 23.74 -0.43 -0.55
N GLU A 200 23.51 -0.79 0.72
CA GLU A 200 22.65 -1.94 1.02
C GLU A 200 21.21 -1.72 0.52
N ALA A 201 20.66 -0.51 0.66
CA ALA A 201 19.35 -0.19 0.10
C ALA A 201 19.32 -0.29 -1.43
N HIS A 202 20.41 0.08 -2.10
CA HIS A 202 20.57 -0.10 -3.54
C HIS A 202 20.67 -1.58 -3.94
N GLN A 203 21.43 -2.40 -3.22
CA GLN A 203 21.48 -3.85 -3.42
C GLN A 203 20.10 -4.51 -3.21
N LYS A 204 19.33 -4.04 -2.23
CA LYS A 204 17.93 -4.46 -2.03
C LYS A 204 17.05 -4.10 -3.23
N ARG A 205 17.24 -2.94 -3.86
CA ARG A 205 16.50 -2.57 -5.09
C ARG A 205 16.82 -3.50 -6.25
N GLN A 206 18.06 -3.94 -6.39
CA GLN A 206 18.45 -4.89 -7.45
C GLN A 206 17.75 -6.24 -7.33
N LYS A 207 17.27 -6.62 -6.13
CA LYS A 207 16.45 -7.82 -5.95
C LYS A 207 15.06 -7.71 -6.57
N LEU A 208 14.58 -6.50 -6.86
CA LEU A 208 13.25 -6.25 -7.45
C LEU A 208 13.23 -6.41 -8.97
N GLY A 209 14.36 -6.71 -9.61
CA GLY A 209 14.46 -6.94 -11.04
C GLY A 209 15.67 -6.27 -11.67
N ASN A 210 15.84 -6.49 -12.96
CA ASN A 210 16.93 -5.93 -13.73
C ASN A 210 16.54 -4.54 -14.28
N PHE A 211 17.12 -3.50 -13.68
CA PHE A 211 16.96 -2.12 -14.12
C PHE A 211 18.19 -1.58 -14.89
N GLY A 212 19.22 -2.40 -15.11
CA GLY A 212 20.50 -1.96 -15.67
C GLY A 212 20.40 -1.38 -17.08
N GLY A 213 19.39 -1.79 -17.86
CA GLY A 213 19.10 -1.22 -19.18
C GLY A 213 18.42 0.16 -19.17
N ILE A 214 18.09 0.71 -18.00
CA ILE A 214 17.33 1.96 -17.88
C ILE A 214 18.27 3.12 -17.53
N THR A 215 18.62 3.93 -18.52
CA THR A 215 19.52 5.09 -18.35
C THR A 215 18.81 6.37 -17.90
N ASN A 216 17.52 6.51 -18.17
CA ASN A 216 16.75 7.69 -17.77
C ASN A 216 16.23 7.55 -16.33
N ILE A 217 16.62 8.48 -15.46
CA ILE A 217 16.26 8.47 -14.03
C ILE A 217 14.74 8.48 -13.82
N GLY A 218 13.99 9.30 -14.56
CA GLY A 218 12.53 9.34 -14.46
C GLY A 218 11.88 8.00 -14.83
N LYS A 219 12.37 7.34 -15.88
CA LYS A 219 11.94 5.98 -16.25
C LYS A 219 12.33 4.96 -15.18
N TYR A 220 13.54 5.04 -14.62
CA TYR A 220 14.01 4.16 -13.55
C TYR A 220 13.08 4.24 -12.34
N VAL A 221 12.83 5.45 -11.83
CA VAL A 221 11.92 5.68 -10.70
C VAL A 221 10.52 5.16 -11.01
N ALA A 222 10.00 5.42 -12.21
CA ALA A 222 8.69 4.92 -12.62
C ALA A 222 8.61 3.39 -12.72
N ARG A 223 9.71 2.70 -13.09
CA ARG A 223 9.77 1.23 -13.17
C ARG A 223 9.91 0.58 -11.80
N LEU A 224 10.78 1.13 -10.97
CA LEU A 224 10.91 0.73 -9.57
C LEU A 224 9.59 0.94 -8.82
N GLY A 225 8.91 2.07 -9.06
CA GLY A 225 7.60 2.41 -8.51
C GLY A 225 6.49 1.39 -8.81
N LEU A 226 6.68 0.49 -9.78
CA LEU A 226 5.73 -0.58 -10.07
C LEU A 226 5.63 -1.62 -8.95
N TRP A 227 6.64 -1.73 -8.10
CA TRP A 227 6.64 -2.61 -6.92
C TRP A 227 5.91 -2.04 -5.70
N PHE A 228 5.63 -0.74 -5.72
CA PHE A 228 5.02 0.02 -4.63
C PHE A 228 3.56 0.41 -4.92
N THR A 229 3.04 0.00 -6.08
CA THR A 229 1.61 0.14 -6.38
C THR A 229 0.83 -0.77 -5.45
N LYS A 230 -0.20 -0.24 -4.78
CA LYS A 230 -1.13 -1.04 -3.97
C LYS A 230 -1.76 -2.14 -4.83
N SER A 231 -1.78 -3.36 -4.33
CA SER A 231 -2.29 -4.52 -5.09
C SER A 231 -2.63 -5.70 -4.18
N ASN A 232 -3.63 -6.46 -4.63
CA ASN A 232 -4.08 -7.72 -4.04
C ASN A 232 -3.24 -8.89 -4.59
N PRO A 233 -2.46 -9.59 -3.75
CA PRO A 233 -1.75 -10.79 -4.18
C PRO A 233 -2.74 -11.92 -4.42
N THR A 234 -2.69 -12.56 -5.59
CA THR A 234 -3.55 -13.72 -5.87
C THR A 234 -3.04 -15.03 -5.27
N GLY A 235 -1.78 -15.05 -4.81
CA GLY A 235 -1.08 -16.27 -4.44
C GLY A 235 -0.83 -17.24 -5.63
N ILE A 236 -1.02 -16.78 -6.87
CA ILE A 236 -0.76 -17.55 -8.08
C ILE A 236 0.65 -17.23 -8.56
N LYS A 237 1.46 -18.28 -8.75
CA LYS A 237 2.77 -18.20 -9.40
C LYS A 237 2.64 -18.78 -10.81
N LEU A 238 2.93 -17.95 -11.80
CA LEU A 238 2.84 -18.33 -13.21
C LEU A 238 4.16 -18.95 -13.68
N MET A 239 4.06 -19.95 -14.55
CA MET A 239 5.20 -20.52 -15.27
C MET A 239 5.33 -19.83 -16.63
N TYR A 240 6.40 -19.06 -16.82
CA TYR A 240 6.67 -18.43 -18.10
C TYR A 240 7.17 -19.45 -19.12
N ILE A 241 6.48 -19.54 -20.25
CA ILE A 241 6.79 -20.46 -21.35
C ILE A 241 6.80 -19.66 -22.65
N SER A 242 7.96 -19.54 -23.28
CA SER A 242 8.12 -18.83 -24.55
C SER A 242 7.79 -19.69 -25.76
N ASN A 243 7.94 -21.02 -25.66
CA ASN A 243 7.64 -21.93 -26.76
C ASN A 243 6.13 -22.20 -26.87
N PRO A 244 5.47 -21.92 -28.00
CA PRO A 244 4.02 -22.09 -28.13
C PRO A 244 3.52 -23.54 -28.03
N GLN A 245 4.30 -24.51 -28.50
CA GLN A 245 3.92 -25.93 -28.44
C GLN A 245 3.97 -26.44 -27.00
N GLU A 246 5.04 -26.10 -26.29
CA GLU A 246 5.17 -26.39 -24.86
C GLU A 246 4.07 -25.71 -24.06
N PHE A 247 3.80 -24.42 -24.31
CA PHE A 247 2.74 -23.67 -23.65
C PHE A 247 1.38 -24.38 -23.79
N ASN A 248 1.01 -24.77 -25.00
CA ASN A 248 -0.25 -25.46 -25.25
C ASN A 248 -0.31 -26.82 -24.52
N SER A 249 0.78 -27.59 -24.54
CA SER A 249 0.87 -28.89 -23.84
C SER A 249 0.71 -28.73 -22.31
N ARG A 250 1.39 -27.76 -21.71
CA ARG A 250 1.35 -27.49 -20.25
C ARG A 250 -0.02 -26.97 -19.80
N VAL A 251 -0.63 -26.08 -20.59
CA VAL A 251 -2.01 -25.62 -20.33
C VAL A 251 -3.00 -26.80 -20.39
N GLN A 252 -2.84 -27.74 -21.33
CA GLN A 252 -3.69 -28.95 -21.39
C GLN A 252 -3.47 -29.90 -20.20
N GLN A 253 -2.28 -29.91 -19.61
CA GLN A 253 -1.97 -30.65 -18.38
C GLN A 253 -2.54 -29.98 -17.11
N GLY A 254 -3.11 -28.78 -17.24
CA GLY A 254 -3.69 -28.02 -16.12
C GLY A 254 -2.70 -27.10 -15.41
N ASP A 255 -1.52 -26.86 -15.97
CA ASP A 255 -0.56 -25.91 -15.41
C ASP A 255 -1.04 -24.45 -15.56
N ILE A 256 -0.63 -23.60 -14.61
CA ILE A 256 -0.90 -22.16 -14.64
C ILE A 256 0.26 -21.43 -15.34
N CYS A 257 0.05 -21.09 -16.61
CA CYS A 257 1.11 -20.61 -17.48
C CYS A 257 1.00 -19.13 -17.83
N VAL A 258 2.12 -18.54 -18.26
CA VAL A 258 2.15 -17.24 -18.91
C VAL A 258 3.03 -17.31 -20.15
N THR A 259 2.58 -16.67 -21.24
CA THR A 259 3.34 -16.61 -22.49
C THR A 259 3.23 -15.22 -23.11
N GLU A 260 4.07 -14.94 -24.10
CA GLU A 260 4.07 -13.67 -24.84
C GLU A 260 3.39 -13.83 -26.20
N ILE A 261 2.53 -12.87 -26.55
CA ILE A 261 1.93 -12.74 -27.88
C ILE A 261 2.23 -11.34 -28.45
N ASN A 262 2.35 -11.26 -29.78
CA ASN A 262 2.69 -10.01 -30.46
C ASN A 262 1.64 -8.93 -30.26
N ASP A 263 2.04 -7.67 -30.10
CA ASP A 263 1.11 -6.55 -30.19
C ASP A 263 0.39 -6.50 -31.54
N ILE A 264 -0.91 -6.16 -31.51
CA ILE A 264 -1.68 -5.93 -32.73
C ILE A 264 -1.36 -4.50 -33.19
N LYS A 265 -0.62 -4.41 -34.30
CA LYS A 265 -0.21 -3.15 -34.90
C LYS A 265 -0.84 -3.01 -36.29
N ARG A 266 -1.30 -1.80 -36.61
CA ARG A 266 -1.71 -1.42 -37.97
C ARG A 266 -1.13 -0.04 -38.25
N ASN A 267 -0.31 0.05 -39.30
CA ASN A 267 0.53 1.21 -39.57
C ASN A 267 1.39 1.55 -38.33
N GLU A 268 1.49 2.83 -37.99
CA GLU A 268 2.27 3.35 -36.86
C GLU A 268 1.59 3.11 -35.48
N TYR A 269 0.36 2.60 -35.45
CA TYR A 269 -0.44 2.53 -34.22
C TYR A 269 -0.46 1.12 -33.62
N CYS A 270 -0.25 1.05 -32.30
CA CYS A 270 -0.44 -0.15 -31.49
C CYS A 270 -1.84 -0.16 -30.88
N PHE A 271 -2.66 -1.15 -31.25
CA PHE A 271 -4.06 -1.25 -30.79
C PHE A 271 -4.21 -2.04 -29.49
N THR A 272 -3.14 -2.70 -29.05
CA THR A 272 -3.10 -3.50 -27.82
C THR A 272 -2.06 -3.01 -26.82
N ASP A 273 -1.68 -1.73 -26.88
CA ASP A 273 -0.67 -1.17 -25.97
C ASP A 273 -1.11 -1.37 -24.51
N GLY A 274 -0.37 -2.21 -23.79
CA GLY A 274 -0.64 -2.52 -22.40
C GLY A 274 -1.80 -3.50 -22.16
N ASN A 275 -2.29 -4.20 -23.18
CA ASN A 275 -3.46 -5.09 -23.09
C ASN A 275 -3.13 -6.54 -23.45
N GLY A 276 -3.29 -7.46 -22.50
CA GLY A 276 -3.12 -8.90 -22.66
C GLY A 276 -4.44 -9.67 -22.54
N LEU A 277 -4.33 -11.00 -22.46
CA LEU A 277 -5.47 -11.91 -22.32
C LEU A 277 -5.32 -12.79 -21.09
N ILE A 278 -6.43 -13.16 -20.46
CA ILE A 278 -6.50 -14.11 -19.35
C ILE A 278 -7.56 -15.18 -19.64
N SER A 279 -7.26 -16.45 -19.37
CA SER A 279 -8.24 -17.52 -19.59
C SER A 279 -9.44 -17.42 -18.63
N LYS A 280 -10.62 -17.90 -19.04
CA LYS A 280 -11.84 -17.96 -18.21
C LYS A 280 -11.60 -18.71 -16.90
N GLY A 281 -10.92 -19.87 -16.97
CA GLY A 281 -10.59 -20.67 -15.78
C GLY A 281 -9.75 -19.91 -14.76
N LEU A 282 -8.71 -19.20 -15.22
CA LEU A 282 -7.85 -18.43 -14.31
C LEU A 282 -8.54 -17.19 -13.75
N ALA A 283 -9.32 -16.47 -14.56
CA ALA A 283 -10.11 -15.33 -14.12
C ALA A 283 -11.10 -15.72 -13.00
N ARG A 284 -11.80 -16.85 -13.16
CA ARG A 284 -12.69 -17.40 -12.12
C ARG A 284 -11.94 -17.71 -10.82
N ILE A 285 -10.78 -18.39 -10.89
CA ILE A 285 -9.96 -18.69 -9.70
C ILE A 285 -9.53 -17.41 -8.98
N ILE A 286 -9.14 -16.38 -9.72
CA ILE A 286 -8.77 -15.08 -9.14
C ILE A 286 -9.97 -14.45 -8.45
N ALA A 287 -11.14 -14.48 -9.08
CA ALA A 287 -12.36 -13.94 -8.50
C ALA A 287 -12.78 -14.68 -7.23
N GLU A 288 -12.62 -16.00 -7.18
CA GLU A 288 -12.85 -16.79 -5.97
C GLU A 288 -11.86 -16.41 -4.86
N ARG A 289 -10.55 -16.33 -5.16
CA ARG A 289 -9.51 -16.03 -4.17
C ARG A 289 -9.58 -14.63 -3.58
N LEU A 290 -10.00 -13.66 -4.40
CA LEU A 290 -10.08 -12.26 -4.00
C LEU A 290 -11.50 -11.82 -3.61
N ASN A 291 -12.44 -12.76 -3.48
CA ASN A 291 -13.84 -12.52 -3.14
C ASN A 291 -14.54 -11.54 -4.11
N TYR A 292 -14.18 -11.57 -5.39
CA TYR A 292 -14.86 -10.83 -6.47
C TYR A 292 -15.97 -11.65 -7.14
N LEU A 293 -16.07 -12.94 -6.81
CA LEU A 293 -17.09 -13.82 -7.36
C LEU A 293 -18.46 -13.47 -6.75
N VAL A 294 -19.41 -13.08 -7.60
CA VAL A 294 -20.81 -12.88 -7.21
C VAL A 294 -21.64 -14.02 -7.77
N LYS A 295 -22.34 -14.73 -6.89
CA LYS A 295 -23.33 -15.74 -7.30
C LYS A 295 -24.67 -15.06 -7.53
N TYR A 296 -25.21 -15.20 -8.73
CA TYR A 296 -26.54 -14.69 -9.08
C TYR A 296 -27.34 -15.82 -9.71
N GLU A 297 -28.39 -16.28 -9.01
CA GLU A 297 -29.16 -17.47 -9.39
C GLU A 297 -28.25 -18.69 -9.58
N GLN A 298 -28.25 -19.28 -10.78
CA GLN A 298 -27.39 -20.42 -11.17
C GLN A 298 -26.10 -19.98 -11.86
N ASN A 299 -25.88 -18.66 -12.01
CA ASN A 299 -24.73 -18.10 -12.71
C ASN A 299 -23.69 -17.54 -11.74
N GLU A 300 -22.45 -17.54 -12.22
CA GLU A 300 -21.35 -16.89 -11.55
C GLU A 300 -20.91 -15.68 -12.36
N LEU A 301 -20.87 -14.53 -11.68
CA LEU A 301 -20.41 -13.28 -12.24
C LEU A 301 -19.03 -12.99 -11.66
N TYR A 302 -18.07 -12.75 -12.54
CA TYR A 302 -16.72 -12.34 -12.19
C TYR A 302 -16.22 -11.27 -13.17
N PRO A 303 -15.22 -10.46 -12.79
CA PRO A 303 -14.71 -9.38 -13.61
C PRO A 303 -14.23 -9.86 -15.00
N SER A 304 -14.59 -9.11 -16.04
CA SER A 304 -14.17 -9.39 -17.42
C SER A 304 -12.78 -8.84 -17.76
N ALA A 305 -12.28 -7.91 -16.94
CA ALA A 305 -10.95 -7.35 -17.08
C ALA A 305 -10.29 -7.11 -15.72
N TYR A 306 -8.97 -7.20 -15.69
CA TYR A 306 -8.15 -6.97 -14.51
C TYR A 306 -6.96 -6.09 -14.86
N GLN A 307 -6.71 -5.06 -14.06
CA GLN A 307 -5.43 -4.37 -14.07
C GLN A 307 -4.43 -5.18 -13.26
N ILE A 308 -3.36 -5.64 -13.92
CA ILE A 308 -2.43 -6.61 -13.33
C ILE A 308 -1.02 -6.06 -13.16
N ARG A 309 -0.29 -6.69 -12.24
CA ARG A 309 1.17 -6.67 -12.17
C ARG A 309 1.69 -8.09 -12.07
N ILE A 310 2.60 -8.44 -12.98
CA ILE A 310 3.28 -9.73 -13.01
C ILE A 310 4.72 -9.46 -13.39
N ALA A 311 5.70 -9.91 -12.59
CA ALA A 311 7.11 -9.64 -12.84
C ALA A 311 7.36 -8.13 -13.14
N GLY A 312 8.09 -7.83 -14.22
CA GLY A 312 8.29 -6.48 -14.75
C GLY A 312 7.21 -6.00 -15.73
N CYS A 313 6.07 -6.70 -15.82
CA CYS A 313 4.95 -6.36 -16.68
C CYS A 313 3.85 -5.57 -15.94
N LYS A 314 3.26 -4.61 -16.65
CA LYS A 314 2.08 -3.84 -16.23
C LYS A 314 1.11 -3.75 -17.40
N GLY A 315 -0.17 -3.96 -17.12
CA GLY A 315 -1.22 -3.70 -18.10
C GLY A 315 -2.59 -4.12 -17.60
N ILE A 316 -3.51 -4.25 -18.55
CA ILE A 316 -4.83 -4.83 -18.35
C ILE A 316 -4.84 -6.18 -19.05
N VAL A 317 -5.51 -7.17 -18.46
CA VAL A 317 -5.84 -8.42 -19.13
C VAL A 317 -7.35 -8.53 -19.20
N ILE A 318 -7.85 -8.94 -20.37
CA ILE A 318 -9.27 -9.20 -20.61
C ILE A 318 -9.49 -10.70 -20.79
N ILE A 319 -10.68 -11.18 -20.48
CA ILE A 319 -11.01 -12.59 -20.69
C ILE A 319 -10.77 -12.97 -22.17
N ASP A 320 -10.00 -14.03 -22.38
CA ASP A 320 -9.80 -14.64 -23.69
C ASP A 320 -11.11 -15.33 -24.10
N PRO A 321 -11.84 -14.82 -25.11
CA PRO A 321 -13.13 -15.36 -25.51
C PRO A 321 -13.04 -16.82 -25.97
N ASP A 322 -11.89 -17.21 -26.53
CA ASP A 322 -11.63 -18.54 -27.08
C ASP A 322 -11.20 -19.55 -26.01
N SER A 323 -10.98 -19.10 -24.78
CA SER A 323 -10.59 -19.98 -23.67
C SER A 323 -11.77 -20.74 -23.06
N THR A 324 -11.45 -21.86 -22.41
CA THR A 324 -12.40 -22.66 -21.62
C THR A 324 -12.13 -22.54 -20.12
N LEU A 325 -13.06 -23.04 -19.28
CA LEU A 325 -12.93 -23.02 -17.83
C LEU A 325 -11.82 -23.93 -17.29
N ASN A 326 -11.34 -24.89 -18.08
CA ASN A 326 -10.29 -25.83 -17.68
C ASN A 326 -8.88 -25.36 -18.08
N GLN A 327 -8.76 -24.16 -18.65
CA GLN A 327 -7.49 -23.58 -19.07
C GLN A 327 -7.07 -22.49 -18.09
N PHE A 328 -5.78 -22.46 -17.75
CA PHE A 328 -5.23 -21.52 -16.77
C PHE A 328 -4.01 -20.79 -17.33
N TYR A 329 -4.23 -19.63 -17.95
CA TYR A 329 -3.11 -18.87 -18.51
C TYR A 329 -3.32 -17.37 -18.56
N ILE A 330 -2.21 -16.66 -18.73
CA ILE A 330 -2.15 -15.25 -19.15
C ILE A 330 -1.30 -15.14 -20.42
N LYS A 331 -1.74 -14.36 -21.39
CA LYS A 331 -0.94 -13.96 -22.55
C LYS A 331 -0.58 -12.48 -22.41
N ILE A 332 0.69 -12.19 -22.17
CA ILE A 332 1.22 -10.82 -22.09
C ILE A 332 1.73 -10.37 -23.46
N ARG A 333 1.98 -9.07 -23.62
CA ARG A 333 2.50 -8.47 -24.86
C ARG A 333 3.79 -7.68 -24.61
N PRO A 334 4.63 -7.48 -25.65
CA PRO A 334 5.84 -6.65 -25.54
C PRO A 334 5.56 -5.27 -24.94
N SER A 335 4.48 -4.61 -25.35
CA SER A 335 4.04 -3.32 -24.80
C SER A 335 3.81 -3.32 -23.28
N MET A 336 3.50 -4.47 -22.66
CA MET A 336 3.28 -4.59 -21.22
C MET A 336 4.60 -4.71 -20.43
N LYS A 337 5.65 -5.24 -21.04
CA LYS A 337 6.95 -5.52 -20.40
C LYS A 337 7.73 -4.23 -20.21
N LYS A 338 8.04 -3.89 -18.95
CA LYS A 338 8.69 -2.60 -18.60
C LYS A 338 10.13 -2.75 -18.14
N PHE A 339 10.50 -3.91 -17.61
CA PHE A 339 11.85 -4.33 -17.23
C PHE A 339 11.88 -5.86 -17.09
N ASP A 340 13.05 -6.47 -17.01
CA ASP A 340 13.21 -7.92 -16.83
C ASP A 340 13.13 -8.30 -15.35
N CYS A 341 12.40 -9.38 -15.03
CA CYS A 341 12.22 -9.88 -13.68
C CYS A 341 11.79 -11.34 -13.72
N ASP A 342 12.38 -12.16 -12.86
CA ASP A 342 12.11 -13.61 -12.79
C ASP A 342 10.97 -13.96 -11.81
N GLU A 343 10.38 -12.97 -11.15
CA GLU A 343 9.29 -13.15 -10.20
C GLU A 343 7.92 -13.09 -10.89
N TRP A 344 7.43 -14.24 -11.35
CA TRP A 344 6.14 -14.39 -12.05
C TRP A 344 4.93 -14.53 -11.11
N GLY A 345 4.93 -13.82 -9.98
CA GLY A 345 3.77 -13.71 -9.10
C GLY A 345 2.71 -12.76 -9.68
N LEU A 346 1.43 -13.16 -9.60
CA LEU A 346 0.30 -12.37 -10.10
C LEU A 346 -0.35 -11.54 -8.99
N ASP A 347 -0.40 -10.24 -9.22
CA ASP A 347 -1.10 -9.27 -8.40
C ASP A 347 -2.18 -8.54 -9.20
N ILE A 348 -3.35 -8.35 -8.59
CA ILE A 348 -4.44 -7.53 -9.14
C ILE A 348 -4.39 -6.16 -8.48
N CYS A 349 -4.24 -5.11 -9.28
CA CYS A 349 -4.38 -3.73 -8.80
C CYS A 349 -5.85 -3.35 -8.67
N GLU A 350 -6.63 -3.61 -9.72
CA GLU A 350 -8.05 -3.30 -9.79
C GLU A 350 -8.76 -4.31 -10.71
N GLU A 351 -10.02 -4.58 -10.44
CA GLU A 351 -10.92 -5.38 -11.24
C GLU A 351 -11.96 -4.52 -11.97
N SER A 352 -12.45 -4.99 -13.12
CA SER A 352 -13.54 -4.32 -13.83
C SER A 352 -14.83 -4.39 -13.01
N GLN A 353 -15.40 -3.23 -12.70
CA GLN A 353 -16.68 -3.09 -12.00
C GLN A 353 -17.42 -1.85 -12.49
N PRO A 354 -18.77 -1.84 -12.42
CA PRO A 354 -19.53 -0.63 -12.73
C PRO A 354 -19.29 0.43 -11.64
N ILE A 355 -18.80 1.60 -12.03
CA ILE A 355 -18.55 2.72 -11.12
C ILE A 355 -19.51 3.86 -11.49
N PRO A 356 -20.28 4.41 -10.53
CA PRO A 356 -21.07 5.61 -10.77
C PRO A 356 -20.18 6.78 -11.18
N THR A 357 -20.37 7.31 -12.39
CA THR A 357 -19.61 8.46 -12.88
C THR A 357 -20.36 9.77 -12.61
N ARG A 358 -19.59 10.87 -12.51
CA ARG A 358 -20.12 12.23 -12.36
C ARG A 358 -19.35 13.15 -13.30
N LEU A 359 -19.99 14.21 -13.75
CA LEU A 359 -19.30 15.29 -14.45
C LEU A 359 -18.38 16.01 -13.45
N ASN A 360 -17.11 16.10 -13.79
CA ASN A 360 -16.18 16.98 -13.11
C ASN A 360 -16.05 18.29 -13.91
N ASN A 361 -15.49 19.33 -13.27
CA ASN A 361 -15.39 20.65 -13.89
C ASN A 361 -14.62 20.62 -15.22
N GLN A 362 -13.59 19.78 -15.35
CA GLN A 362 -12.77 19.68 -16.56
C GLN A 362 -13.57 19.16 -17.76
N ILE A 363 -14.37 18.11 -17.56
CA ILE A 363 -15.24 17.56 -18.61
C ILE A 363 -16.37 18.54 -18.93
N THR A 364 -16.96 19.20 -17.92
CA THR A 364 -18.01 20.20 -18.14
C THR A 364 -17.53 21.33 -19.04
N ILE A 365 -16.34 21.88 -18.77
CA ILE A 365 -15.75 22.94 -19.60
C ILE A 365 -15.53 22.44 -21.05
N LEU A 366 -14.98 21.24 -21.21
CA LEU A 366 -14.77 20.66 -22.55
C LEU A 366 -16.07 20.49 -23.32
N LEU A 367 -17.12 20.01 -22.66
CA LEU A 367 -18.44 19.82 -23.28
C LEU A 367 -19.10 21.16 -23.65
N SER A 368 -18.96 22.18 -22.79
CA SER A 368 -19.43 23.54 -23.09
C SER A 368 -18.73 24.12 -24.32
N ASP A 369 -17.40 23.97 -24.41
CA ASP A 369 -16.59 24.40 -25.55
C ASP A 369 -16.95 23.67 -26.86
N LEU A 370 -17.35 22.39 -26.75
CA LEU A 370 -17.91 21.61 -27.87
C LEU A 370 -19.34 22.00 -28.25
N GLY A 371 -19.93 23.01 -27.59
CA GLY A 371 -21.22 23.60 -27.94
C GLY A 371 -22.42 23.10 -27.14
N ILE A 372 -22.20 22.33 -26.05
CA ILE A 372 -23.31 21.97 -25.14
C ILE A 372 -23.66 23.19 -24.30
N HIS A 373 -24.90 23.66 -24.41
CA HIS A 373 -25.35 24.88 -23.76
C HIS A 373 -25.32 24.76 -22.22
N ASP A 374 -24.85 25.81 -21.54
CA ASP A 374 -24.64 25.81 -20.10
C ASP A 374 -25.91 25.51 -19.28
N SER A 375 -27.07 25.87 -19.84
CA SER A 375 -28.38 25.57 -19.22
C SER A 375 -28.59 24.07 -18.96
N ILE A 376 -28.01 23.18 -19.77
CA ILE A 376 -28.11 21.73 -19.59
C ILE A 376 -27.35 21.30 -18.33
N PHE A 377 -26.14 21.84 -18.11
CA PHE A 377 -25.37 21.54 -16.91
C PHE A 377 -26.06 22.06 -15.65
N LEU A 378 -26.63 23.27 -15.72
CA LEU A 378 -27.42 23.85 -14.63
C LEU A 378 -28.67 22.99 -14.31
N GLU A 379 -29.39 22.52 -15.33
CA GLU A 379 -30.55 21.64 -15.13
C GLU A 379 -30.15 20.29 -14.51
N LEU A 380 -29.04 19.68 -14.97
CA LEU A 380 -28.51 18.44 -14.38
C LEU A 380 -28.11 18.63 -12.92
N GLN A 381 -27.47 19.77 -12.59
CA GLN A 381 -27.11 20.14 -11.23
C GLN A 381 -28.37 20.33 -10.36
N GLU A 382 -29.38 21.02 -10.87
CA GLU A 382 -30.65 21.22 -10.17
C GLU A 382 -31.40 19.89 -9.92
N LYS A 383 -31.49 19.02 -10.94
CA LYS A 383 -32.04 17.67 -10.80
C LYS A 383 -31.31 16.86 -9.73
N TRP A 384 -29.98 16.96 -9.68
CA TRP A 384 -29.19 16.28 -8.66
C TRP A 384 -29.50 16.79 -7.24
N PHE A 385 -29.60 18.10 -7.05
CA PHE A 385 -29.99 18.70 -5.76
C PHE A 385 -31.40 18.29 -5.35
N ASN A 386 -32.35 18.27 -6.28
CA ASN A 386 -33.73 17.87 -6.03
C ASN A 386 -33.85 16.39 -5.67
N ASN A 387 -33.08 15.52 -6.33
CA ASN A 387 -33.01 14.10 -6.00
C ASN A 387 -32.38 13.84 -4.63
N LYS A 388 -31.43 14.67 -4.19
CA LYS A 388 -30.83 14.57 -2.84
C LYS A 388 -31.76 15.00 -1.70
N LYS A 389 -32.79 15.81 -1.99
CA LYS A 389 -33.80 16.20 -0.99
C LYS A 389 -34.85 15.11 -0.73
N GLN A 390 -34.90 14.06 -1.56
CA GLN A 390 -35.74 12.90 -1.29
C GLN A 390 -34.98 11.92 -0.38
N PRO A 391 -35.61 11.36 0.67
CA PRO A 391 -34.97 10.32 1.49
C PRO A 391 -34.55 9.15 0.59
N PRO A 392 -33.44 8.45 0.90
CA PRO A 392 -32.99 7.33 0.08
C PRO A 392 -34.13 6.31 -0.01
N ARG A 393 -34.57 6.00 -1.23
CA ARG A 393 -35.49 4.88 -1.46
C ARG A 393 -34.78 3.63 -0.98
N SER A 394 -35.34 2.99 0.04
CA SER A 394 -34.89 1.69 0.55
C SER A 394 -34.73 0.73 -0.62
N LYS A 395 -33.53 0.22 -0.83
CA LYS A 395 -33.27 -0.95 -1.67
C LYS A 395 -33.40 -2.20 -0.83
#